data_AF-A0A965RB96-F1
#
_entry.id   AF-A0A965RB96-F1
#
_cell.length_a   1.000
_cell.length_b   1.000
_cell.length_c   1.000
_cell.angle_alpha   90.00
_cell.angle_beta   90.00
_cell.angle_gamma   90.00
#
_symmetry.space_group_name_H-M   'P 1'
#
loop_
_entity.id
_entity.type
_entity.pdbx_description
1 polymer ?
#
loop_
_entity_poly.entity_id
_entity_poly.type
_entity_poly.pdbx_seq_one_letter_code
_entity_poly.pdbx_strand_id
1 'polypeptide(L)'
;MFYKMRLWTKSYLILLVTLFVGACQTIDLYEQTTTYPEHQWSSKQVNQYQFNIADSNALYNMYFVVRHHNAYHYKNIWLQVTTQAAGDSVQKQTININLADDMKGWMGTGMDDIYDHRV
;
A
#
# COMPACT_ATOMS: atom_id res chain seq x y z
N MET A 1 26.72 50.43 -2.65
CA MET A 1 26.93 49.10 -3.26
C MET A 1 26.24 47.96 -2.50
N PHE A 2 26.13 48.02 -1.16
CA PHE A 2 25.54 46.94 -0.32
C PHE A 2 24.04 46.65 -0.51
N TYR A 3 23.24 47.60 -1.01
CA TYR A 3 21.79 47.41 -1.19
C TYR A 3 21.44 46.47 -2.37
N LYS A 4 22.21 46.52 -3.46
CA LYS A 4 22.05 45.60 -4.62
C LYS A 4 22.32 44.14 -4.25
N MET A 5 23.31 43.90 -3.39
CA MET A 5 23.70 42.56 -2.94
C MET A 5 22.63 41.90 -2.02
N ARG A 6 21.91 42.72 -1.25
CA ARG A 6 20.80 42.29 -0.36
C ARG A 6 19.48 42.02 -1.12
N LEU A 7 19.29 42.64 -2.28
CA LEU A 7 18.16 42.35 -3.19
C LEU A 7 18.39 41.04 -3.96
N TRP A 8 19.61 40.78 -4.39
CA TRP A 8 19.98 39.55 -5.09
C TRP A 8 19.85 38.30 -4.21
N THR A 9 20.22 38.38 -2.93
CA THR A 9 20.01 37.29 -1.97
C THR A 9 18.54 37.01 -1.67
N LYS A 10 17.69 38.06 -1.61
CA LYS A 10 16.23 37.88 -1.49
C LYS A 10 15.60 37.23 -2.73
N SER A 11 16.00 37.64 -3.94
CA SER A 11 15.54 36.99 -5.18
C SER A 11 16.01 35.54 -5.28
N TYR A 12 17.23 35.22 -4.85
CA TYR A 12 17.74 33.85 -4.82
C TYR A 12 16.96 32.98 -3.82
N LEU A 13 16.63 33.52 -2.64
CA LEU A 13 15.81 32.83 -1.64
C LEU A 13 14.40 32.54 -2.17
N ILE A 14 13.78 33.50 -2.87
CA ILE A 14 12.45 33.33 -3.47
C ILE A 14 12.49 32.24 -4.56
N LEU A 15 13.51 32.26 -5.44
CA LEU A 15 13.70 31.25 -6.48
C LEU A 15 13.86 29.84 -5.87
N LEU A 16 14.67 29.73 -4.80
CA LEU A 16 14.91 28.48 -4.08
C LEU A 16 13.60 27.94 -3.49
N VAL A 17 12.81 28.79 -2.83
CA VAL A 17 11.50 28.41 -2.26
C VAL A 17 10.54 27.95 -3.36
N THR A 18 10.49 28.64 -4.52
CA THR A 18 9.62 28.23 -5.64
C THR A 18 9.99 26.87 -6.24
N LEU A 19 11.27 26.50 -6.23
CA LEU A 19 11.73 25.18 -6.70
C LEU A 19 11.29 24.05 -5.76
N PHE A 20 11.22 24.29 -4.44
CA PHE A 20 10.80 23.27 -3.48
C PHE A 20 9.30 22.97 -3.53
N VAL A 21 8.45 23.92 -3.91
CA VAL A 21 6.99 23.70 -3.98
C VAL A 21 6.57 22.82 -5.17
N GLY A 22 7.39 22.75 -6.23
CA GLY A 22 7.11 21.95 -7.43
C GLY A 22 7.48 20.47 -7.33
N ALA A 23 8.12 20.04 -6.23
CA ALA A 23 8.58 18.66 -6.06
C ALA A 23 7.49 17.68 -5.59
N CYS A 24 6.29 18.18 -5.26
CA CYS A 24 5.18 17.34 -4.84
C CYS A 24 4.55 16.66 -6.07
N GLN A 25 5.04 15.45 -6.38
CA GLN A 25 4.40 14.56 -7.33
C GLN A 25 3.41 13.66 -6.59
N THR A 26 2.18 13.59 -7.09
CA THR A 26 1.20 12.61 -6.61
C THR A 26 1.55 11.25 -7.20
N ILE A 27 1.76 10.25 -6.34
CA ILE A 27 1.88 8.87 -6.78
C ILE A 27 0.48 8.30 -6.87
N ASP A 28 0.13 7.72 -8.02
CA ASP A 28 -1.14 7.01 -8.21
C ASP A 28 -1.10 5.69 -7.44
N LEU A 29 -1.47 5.77 -6.15
CA LEU A 29 -1.64 4.61 -5.28
C LEU A 29 -3.11 4.23 -5.22
N TYR A 30 -3.41 2.99 -5.63
CA TYR A 30 -4.73 2.40 -5.46
C TYR A 30 -4.69 1.46 -4.25
N GLU A 31 -5.44 1.80 -3.20
CA GLU A 31 -5.58 0.97 -2.00
C GLU A 31 -7.07 0.86 -1.65
N GLN A 32 -7.56 -0.38 -1.53
CA GLN A 32 -8.93 -0.67 -1.10
C GLN A 32 -8.88 -1.77 -0.04
N THR A 33 -9.60 -1.56 1.05
CA THR A 33 -9.66 -2.48 2.19
C THR A 33 -11.10 -2.68 2.63
N THR A 34 -11.48 -3.92 2.89
CA THR A 34 -12.77 -4.28 3.47
C THR A 34 -12.61 -4.59 4.94
N THR A 35 -13.40 -3.93 5.79
CA THR A 35 -13.43 -4.18 7.24
C THR A 35 -14.63 -5.05 7.61
N TYR A 36 -14.41 -6.03 8.48
CA TYR A 36 -15.46 -6.89 9.03
C TYR A 36 -15.75 -6.50 10.48
N PRO A 37 -16.95 -5.98 10.80
CA PRO A 37 -17.29 -5.52 12.15
C PRO A 37 -17.18 -6.61 13.23
N GLU A 38 -17.48 -7.86 12.88
CA GLU A 38 -17.38 -9.01 13.80
C GLU A 38 -15.96 -9.60 13.85
N HIS A 39 -14.99 -8.97 13.19
CA HIS A 39 -13.60 -9.44 13.05
C HIS A 39 -13.49 -10.87 12.48
N GLN A 40 -14.49 -11.29 11.71
CA GLN A 40 -14.56 -12.61 11.10
C GLN A 40 -14.61 -12.47 9.58
N TRP A 41 -13.71 -13.19 8.92
CA TRP A 41 -13.72 -13.32 7.47
C TRP A 41 -13.91 -14.79 7.10
N SER A 42 -15.07 -15.10 6.51
CA SER A 42 -15.37 -16.45 6.04
C SER A 42 -14.58 -16.78 4.79
N SER A 43 -13.99 -17.98 4.73
CA SER A 43 -13.27 -18.45 3.54
C SER A 43 -14.14 -18.58 2.28
N LYS A 44 -15.46 -18.63 2.43
CA LYS A 44 -16.41 -18.62 1.31
C LYS A 44 -16.72 -17.21 0.80
N GLN A 45 -16.34 -16.18 1.56
CA GLN A 45 -16.64 -14.81 1.24
C GLN A 45 -15.54 -14.19 0.38
N VAL A 46 -15.88 -13.90 -0.88
CA VAL A 46 -14.97 -13.34 -1.86
C VAL A 46 -14.99 -11.82 -1.80
N ASN A 47 -13.82 -11.22 -1.66
CA ASN A 47 -13.62 -9.78 -1.84
C ASN A 47 -13.27 -9.48 -3.29
N GLN A 48 -13.93 -8.49 -3.88
CA GLN A 48 -13.66 -8.02 -5.25
C GLN A 48 -13.28 -6.56 -5.21
N TYR A 49 -12.17 -6.23 -5.87
CA TYR A 49 -11.64 -4.88 -5.96
C TYR A 49 -11.43 -4.52 -7.41
N GLN A 50 -11.83 -3.30 -7.80
CA GLN A 50 -11.67 -2.78 -9.14
C GLN A 50 -10.91 -1.47 -9.07
N PHE A 51 -9.91 -1.33 -9.93
CA PHE A 51 -9.08 -0.14 -10.04
C PHE A 51 -8.88 0.18 -11.52
N ASN A 52 -8.74 1.48 -11.82
CA ASN A 52 -8.48 1.95 -13.17
C ASN A 52 -6.98 2.20 -13.32
N ILE A 53 -6.34 1.55 -14.30
CA ILE A 53 -4.92 1.74 -14.60
C ILE A 53 -4.81 2.84 -15.65
N ALA A 54 -4.24 3.98 -15.28
CA ALA A 54 -4.09 5.13 -16.19
C ALA A 54 -2.98 4.93 -17.24
N ASP A 55 -1.85 4.30 -16.86
CA ASP A 55 -0.74 3.99 -17.76
C ASP A 55 -0.43 2.49 -17.74
N SER A 56 -0.76 1.78 -18.82
CA SER A 56 -0.52 0.33 -18.91
C SER A 56 0.95 -0.06 -19.14
N ASN A 57 1.84 0.89 -19.45
CA ASN A 57 3.27 0.63 -19.62
C ASN A 57 4.05 0.76 -18.31
N ALA A 58 3.45 1.37 -17.29
CA ALA A 58 4.05 1.48 -15.96
C ALA A 58 4.01 0.13 -15.23
N LEU A 59 5.05 -0.13 -14.43
CA LEU A 59 5.10 -1.33 -13.59
C LEU A 59 4.36 -1.07 -12.27
N TYR A 60 3.31 -1.85 -12.02
CA TYR A 60 2.56 -1.81 -10.78
C TYR A 60 2.95 -2.98 -9.87
N ASN A 61 3.25 -2.67 -8.62
CA ASN A 61 3.43 -3.66 -7.57
C ASN A 61 2.09 -3.93 -6.90
N MET A 62 1.67 -5.20 -6.90
CA MET A 62 0.48 -5.64 -6.18
C MET A 62 0.87 -6.06 -4.76
N TYR A 63 0.14 -5.56 -3.78
CA TYR A 63 0.32 -5.92 -2.38
C TYR A 63 -0.99 -6.44 -1.80
N PHE A 64 -0.89 -7.47 -0.96
CA PHE A 64 -1.97 -7.90 -0.09
C PHE A 64 -1.78 -7.27 1.29
N VAL A 65 -2.78 -6.51 1.72
CA VAL A 65 -2.80 -5.90 3.06
C VAL A 65 -3.79 -6.65 3.92
N VAL A 66 -3.33 -7.15 5.07
CA VAL A 66 -4.16 -7.83 6.05
C VAL A 66 -3.91 -7.26 7.44
N ARG A 67 -5.01 -6.93 8.11
CA ARG A 67 -5.07 -6.60 9.52
C ARG A 67 -5.73 -7.76 10.26
N HIS A 68 -5.07 -8.33 11.27
CA HIS A 68 -5.63 -9.42 12.05
C HIS A 68 -5.37 -9.24 13.55
N HIS A 69 -6.21 -9.87 14.36
CA HIS A 69 -6.03 -9.94 15.81
C HIS A 69 -5.03 -11.04 16.19
N ASN A 70 -4.41 -10.91 17.36
CA ASN A 70 -3.55 -11.93 17.97
C ASN A 70 -4.28 -13.25 18.28
N ALA A 71 -5.61 -13.24 18.26
CA ALA A 71 -6.48 -14.40 18.51
C ALA A 71 -6.66 -15.25 17.25
N TYR A 72 -6.07 -14.85 16.13
CA TYR A 72 -5.99 -15.69 14.94
C TYR A 72 -5.05 -16.87 15.22
N HIS A 73 -5.55 -18.09 15.03
CA HIS A 73 -4.88 -19.30 15.53
C HIS A 73 -3.82 -19.87 14.58
N TYR A 74 -3.63 -19.27 13.40
CA TYR A 74 -2.74 -19.80 12.36
C TYR A 74 -1.61 -18.83 12.06
N LYS A 75 -0.41 -19.37 11.84
CA LYS A 75 0.76 -18.57 11.47
C LYS A 75 0.80 -18.16 10.00
N ASN A 76 -0.18 -18.59 9.20
CA ASN A 76 -0.26 -18.33 7.77
C ASN A 76 -1.72 -18.33 7.28
N ILE A 77 -1.94 -17.72 6.12
CA ILE A 77 -3.22 -17.69 5.43
C ILE A 77 -3.04 -18.07 3.96
N TRP A 78 -3.92 -18.94 3.47
CA TRP A 78 -3.97 -19.32 2.06
C TRP A 78 -5.01 -18.49 1.33
N LEU A 79 -4.62 -17.90 0.20
CA LEU A 79 -5.48 -17.07 -0.62
C LEU A 79 -5.52 -17.60 -2.04
N GLN A 80 -6.73 -17.65 -2.60
CA GLN A 80 -6.91 -17.83 -4.03
C GLN A 80 -7.16 -16.45 -4.66
N VAL A 81 -6.14 -15.92 -5.34
CA VAL A 81 -6.19 -14.62 -5.99
C VAL A 81 -6.54 -14.82 -7.45
N THR A 82 -7.56 -14.11 -7.91
CA THR A 82 -7.97 -14.10 -9.31
C THR A 82 -7.82 -12.69 -9.85
N THR A 83 -7.05 -12.52 -10.92
CA THR A 83 -6.85 -11.23 -11.59
C THR A 83 -7.32 -11.31 -13.04
N GLN A 84 -7.87 -10.22 -13.55
CA GLN A 84 -8.31 -10.11 -14.92
C GLN A 84 -8.07 -8.68 -15.42
N ALA A 85 -7.23 -8.54 -16.45
CA ALA A 85 -7.08 -7.29 -17.17
C ALA A 85 -8.15 -7.15 -18.25
N ALA A 86 -8.44 -5.91 -18.66
CA ALA A 86 -9.42 -5.64 -19.71
C ALA A 86 -8.97 -6.29 -21.03
N GLY A 87 -9.79 -7.22 -21.55
CA GLY A 87 -9.48 -7.94 -22.79
C GLY A 87 -8.54 -9.14 -22.65
N ASP A 88 -8.11 -9.46 -21.43
CA ASP A 88 -7.25 -10.63 -21.15
C ASP A 88 -8.03 -11.77 -20.47
N SER A 89 -7.43 -12.95 -20.52
CA SER A 89 -7.81 -14.15 -19.80
C SER A 89 -7.68 -13.98 -18.29
N VAL A 90 -8.54 -14.70 -17.56
CA VAL A 90 -8.50 -14.73 -16.09
C VAL A 90 -7.28 -15.51 -15.61
N GLN A 91 -6.45 -14.87 -14.80
CA GLN A 91 -5.31 -15.49 -14.13
C GLN A 91 -5.70 -15.89 -12.72
N LYS A 92 -5.38 -17.13 -12.31
CA LYS A 92 -5.66 -17.64 -10.97
C LYS A 92 -4.38 -18.14 -10.33
N GLN A 93 -4.17 -17.78 -9.08
CA GLN A 93 -3.04 -18.22 -8.29
C GLN A 93 -3.46 -18.52 -6.86
N THR A 94 -2.83 -19.52 -6.25
CA THR A 94 -2.98 -19.81 -4.83
C THR A 94 -1.68 -19.42 -4.14
N ILE A 95 -1.75 -18.50 -3.20
CA ILE A 95 -0.60 -17.99 -2.46
C ILE A 95 -0.73 -18.35 -0.99
N ASN A 96 0.39 -18.69 -0.38
CA ASN A 96 0.51 -18.87 1.06
C ASN A 96 1.22 -17.66 1.64
N ILE A 97 0.57 -16.95 2.56
CA ILE A 97 1.14 -15.79 3.21
C ILE A 97 1.42 -16.15 4.66
N ASN A 98 2.68 -16.07 5.06
CA ASN A 98 3.05 -16.21 6.46
C ASN A 98 2.67 -14.92 7.21
N LEU A 99 1.98 -15.08 8.33
CA LEU A 99 1.59 -14.02 9.25
C LEU A 99 2.45 -14.03 10.52
N ALA A 100 3.10 -15.14 10.85
CA ALA A 100 4.00 -15.25 11.99
C ALA A 100 5.25 -16.07 11.66
N ASP A 101 6.33 -15.75 12.35
CA ASP A 101 7.60 -16.47 12.36
C ASP A 101 7.83 -17.10 13.74
N ASP A 102 8.39 -18.31 13.77
CA ASP A 102 8.55 -19.07 15.02
C ASP A 102 9.57 -18.40 15.99
N MET A 103 10.48 -17.55 15.48
CA MET A 103 11.45 -16.81 16.31
C MET A 103 10.97 -15.40 16.65
N LYS A 104 10.32 -14.71 15.71
CA LYS A 104 9.96 -13.28 15.85
C LYS A 104 8.51 -13.04 16.29
N GLY A 105 7.67 -14.07 16.26
CA GLY A 105 6.23 -13.94 16.49
C GLY A 105 5.52 -13.36 15.27
N TRP A 106 4.43 -12.60 15.49
CA TRP A 106 3.65 -11.99 14.42
C TRP A 106 4.50 -11.07 13.53
N MET A 107 4.32 -11.19 12.22
CA MET A 107 4.96 -10.36 11.20
C MET A 107 4.19 -9.05 10.99
N GLY A 108 4.85 -8.07 10.40
CA GLY A 108 4.27 -6.76 10.15
C GLY A 108 4.43 -5.79 11.32
N THR A 109 3.53 -4.81 11.41
CA THR A 109 3.51 -3.80 12.47
C THR A 109 2.38 -4.10 13.44
N GLY A 110 2.69 -4.28 14.72
CA GLY A 110 1.71 -4.55 15.78
C GLY A 110 1.41 -3.33 16.63
N MET A 111 0.14 -3.16 16.99
CA MET A 111 -0.30 -2.26 18.05
C MET A 111 -1.30 -3.01 18.94
N ASP A 112 -0.89 -3.25 20.19
CA ASP A 112 -1.62 -4.06 21.17
C ASP A 112 -1.93 -5.48 20.65
N ASP A 113 -3.19 -5.84 20.49
CA ASP A 113 -3.66 -7.14 20.00
C ASP A 113 -3.87 -7.18 18.48
N ILE A 114 -3.62 -6.09 17.76
CA ILE A 114 -3.80 -5.97 16.31
C ILE A 114 -2.45 -5.95 15.58
N TYR A 115 -2.37 -6.66 14.47
CA TYR A 115 -1.20 -6.73 13.58
C TYR A 115 -1.57 -6.39 12.14
N ASP A 116 -0.77 -5.53 11.53
CA ASP A 116 -0.88 -5.08 10.14
C ASP A 116 0.29 -5.60 9.29
N HIS A 117 -0.03 -6.32 8.22
CA HIS A 117 0.95 -6.89 7.32
C HIS A 117 0.65 -6.52 5.87
N ARG A 118 1.66 -5.98 5.17
CA ARG A 118 1.65 -5.70 3.73
C ARG A 118 2.65 -6.63 3.07
N VAL A 119 2.16 -7.54 2.23
CA VAL A 119 2.94 -8.60 1.55
C VAL A 119 2.83 -8.46 0.04
#